data_AF-A0A6V8PN23-F1
#
_entry.id   AF-A0A6V8PN23-F1
#
_cell.length_a   1.000
_cell.length_b   1.000
_cell.length_c   1.000
_cell.angle_alpha   90.00
_cell.angle_beta   90.00
_cell.angle_gamma   90.00
#
_symmetry.space_group_name_H-M   'P 1'
#
loop_
_entity.id
_entity.type
_entity.pdbx_description
1 polymer ?
#
loop_
_entity_poly.entity_id
_entity_poly.type
_entity_poly.pdbx_seq_one_letter_code
_entity_poly.pdbx_strand_id
1 'polypeptide(L)'
;RFDGHDFIWEAVSRGAMGFLTSRSYAELSSGQKGVPGDESAAQSNISSTRSQKGDLAIIQVRDCLAALQALAREVRNRSSYRTIGLTGSTGKTSTKDFLKSILAKRFKVWATPKSYNNEVGLPLTILGADSQDEILIAELGMRGEGQIAQLCEILRPDMGIVTRIGPVHLETLGSEDRIA
;
A
#
# COMPACT_ATOMS: atom_id res chain seq x y z
N ARG A 1 18.61 2.28 5.66
CA ARG A 1 17.53 2.63 4.70
C ARG A 1 18.01 2.12 3.34
N PHE A 2 17.15 1.45 2.57
CA PHE A 2 17.49 0.88 1.27
C PHE A 2 16.64 1.55 0.18
N ASP A 3 17.10 1.50 -1.07
CA ASP A 3 16.31 1.84 -2.25
C ASP A 3 15.79 0.54 -2.89
N GLY A 4 14.48 0.47 -3.15
CA GLY A 4 13.85 -0.70 -3.74
C GLY A 4 14.30 -1.00 -5.17
N HIS A 5 14.78 0.01 -5.91
CA HIS A 5 15.24 -0.18 -7.30
C HIS A 5 16.42 -1.16 -7.38
N ASP A 6 17.24 -1.24 -6.34
CA ASP A 6 18.42 -2.11 -6.29
C ASP A 6 18.04 -3.60 -6.19
N PHE A 7 16.77 -3.93 -5.91
CA PHE A 7 16.25 -5.29 -5.73
C PHE A 7 15.28 -5.73 -6.83
N ILE A 8 15.02 -4.90 -7.86
CA ILE A 8 14.05 -5.19 -8.93
C ILE A 8 14.35 -6.52 -9.61
N TRP A 9 15.60 -6.73 -10.03
CA TRP A 9 15.97 -7.93 -10.77
C TRP A 9 15.99 -9.19 -9.92
N GLU A 10 16.25 -9.05 -8.62
CA GLU A 10 16.04 -10.13 -7.67
C GLU A 10 14.55 -10.49 -7.58
N ALA A 11 13.65 -9.50 -7.50
CA ALA A 11 12.21 -9.75 -7.49
C ALA A 11 11.74 -10.43 -8.80
N VAL A 12 12.25 -9.99 -9.95
CA VAL A 12 11.95 -10.59 -11.26
C VAL A 12 12.44 -12.05 -11.32
N SER A 13 13.66 -12.33 -10.87
CA SER A 13 14.18 -13.71 -10.85
C SER A 13 13.41 -14.63 -9.89
N ARG A 14 12.74 -14.06 -8.88
CA ARG A 14 11.82 -14.75 -7.98
C ARG A 14 10.38 -14.85 -8.53
N GLY A 15 10.13 -14.42 -9.76
CA GLY A 15 8.85 -14.58 -10.45
C GLY A 15 7.95 -13.34 -10.48
N ALA A 16 8.46 -12.15 -10.13
CA ALA A 16 7.70 -10.92 -10.33
C ALA A 16 7.41 -10.72 -11.83
N MET A 17 6.14 -10.55 -12.17
CA MET A 17 5.67 -10.35 -13.55
C MET A 17 5.68 -8.87 -13.98
N GLY A 18 6.06 -7.96 -13.10
CA GLY A 18 6.17 -6.54 -13.39
C GLY A 18 6.58 -5.72 -12.17
N PHE A 19 6.91 -4.44 -12.38
CA PHE A 19 7.30 -3.52 -11.33
C PHE A 19 7.00 -2.05 -11.67
N LEU A 20 6.86 -1.24 -10.62
CA LEU A 20 6.84 0.21 -10.69
C LEU A 20 8.27 0.73 -10.50
N THR A 21 8.69 1.72 -11.29
CA THR A 21 10.02 2.34 -11.17
C THR A 21 9.95 3.85 -11.36
N SER A 22 10.78 4.58 -10.63
CA SER A 22 11.05 6.00 -10.89
C SER A 22 12.29 6.23 -11.75
N ARG A 23 13.17 5.23 -11.84
CA ARG A 23 14.34 5.23 -12.72
C ARG A 23 13.95 4.73 -14.12
N SER A 24 14.61 5.25 -15.14
CA SER A 24 14.46 4.75 -16.51
C SER A 24 14.97 3.30 -16.63
N TYR A 25 14.50 2.59 -17.65
CA TYR A 25 14.98 1.24 -17.93
C TYR A 25 16.51 1.19 -18.14
N ALA A 26 17.07 2.18 -18.84
CA ALA A 26 18.50 2.30 -19.07
C ALA A 26 19.29 2.40 -17.76
N GLU A 27 18.80 3.18 -16.79
CA GLU A 27 19.42 3.28 -15.47
C GLU A 27 19.37 1.96 -14.71
N LEU A 28 18.25 1.23 -14.78
CA LEU A 28 18.06 -0.06 -14.10
C LEU A 28 18.87 -1.21 -14.71
N SER A 29 19.15 -1.14 -16.02
CA SER A 29 19.86 -2.17 -16.77
C SER A 29 21.38 -1.95 -16.79
N SER A 30 21.85 -0.74 -16.46
CA SER A 30 23.27 -0.42 -16.43
C SER A 30 24.04 -1.27 -15.40
N GLY A 31 25.01 -2.06 -15.88
CA GLY A 31 25.91 -2.84 -15.03
C GLY A 31 25.35 -4.16 -14.47
N GLN A 32 24.13 -4.57 -14.81
CA GLN A 32 23.54 -5.82 -14.35
C GLN A 32 23.61 -6.94 -15.41
N LYS A 33 24.17 -8.09 -15.02
CA LYS A 33 24.17 -9.31 -15.86
C LYS A 33 22.82 -10.02 -15.77
N GLY A 34 22.22 -10.38 -16.91
CA GLY A 34 20.96 -11.13 -16.96
C GLY A 34 19.70 -10.27 -17.08
N VAL A 35 19.85 -8.96 -17.27
CA VAL A 35 18.76 -8.06 -17.63
C VAL A 35 18.41 -8.24 -19.11
N PRO A 36 17.13 -8.34 -19.51
CA PRO A 36 16.75 -8.37 -20.92
C PRO A 36 17.34 -7.17 -21.66
N GLY A 37 18.19 -7.42 -22.66
CA GLY A 37 18.80 -6.38 -23.48
C GLY A 37 17.74 -5.66 -24.33
N ASP A 38 17.86 -4.32 -24.36
CA ASP A 38 16.94 -3.39 -25.01
C ASP A 38 17.15 -3.37 -26.53
N GLU A 39 16.24 -3.96 -27.30
CA GLU A 39 15.99 -3.56 -28.69
C GLU A 39 14.48 -3.67 -28.96
N SER A 40 13.68 -2.69 -28.48
CA SER A 40 12.40 -2.23 -29.09
C SER A 40 11.40 -1.59 -28.10
N ALA A 41 11.60 -1.64 -26.78
CA ALA A 41 10.54 -1.25 -25.82
C ALA A 41 10.55 0.24 -25.41
N ALA A 42 11.61 0.99 -25.72
CA ALA A 42 11.81 2.36 -25.22
C ALA A 42 10.98 3.46 -25.92
N GLN A 43 10.11 3.14 -26.88
CA GLN A 43 9.28 4.14 -27.56
C GLN A 43 7.83 3.72 -27.62
N SER A 44 7.10 3.97 -26.53
CA SER A 44 5.67 4.27 -26.60
C SER A 44 5.12 4.67 -25.24
N ASN A 45 4.74 5.94 -25.14
CA ASN A 45 3.83 6.40 -24.12
C ASN A 45 2.52 5.61 -24.29
N ILE A 46 2.27 4.66 -23.38
CA ILE A 46 1.18 3.68 -23.43
C ILE A 46 1.24 2.81 -24.70
N SER A 47 2.18 1.87 -24.77
CA SER A 47 1.97 0.66 -25.59
C SER A 47 2.24 -0.58 -24.77
N SER A 48 1.23 -1.43 -24.72
CA SER A 48 1.36 -2.84 -24.39
C SER A 48 2.18 -3.54 -25.47
N THR A 49 3.51 -3.47 -25.40
CA THR A 49 4.38 -4.34 -26.20
C THR A 49 4.30 -5.75 -25.65
N ARG A 50 3.57 -6.61 -26.39
CA ARG A 50 3.52 -8.05 -26.17
C ARG A 50 4.65 -8.75 -26.94
N SER A 51 5.68 -9.21 -26.26
CA SER A 51 6.72 -10.11 -26.75
C SER A 51 6.58 -11.49 -26.07
N GLN A 52 6.42 -12.53 -26.90
CA GLN A 52 6.02 -13.88 -26.51
C GLN A 52 7.12 -14.70 -25.79
N LYS A 53 7.60 -14.20 -24.64
CA LYS A 53 8.28 -14.94 -23.57
C LYS A 53 8.11 -14.17 -22.25
N GLY A 54 6.88 -14.20 -21.71
CA GLY A 54 6.50 -13.63 -20.42
C GLY A 54 6.82 -12.15 -20.27
N ASP A 55 6.09 -11.28 -20.98
CA ASP A 55 6.31 -9.83 -20.93
C ASP A 55 6.30 -9.29 -19.50
N LEU A 56 7.46 -8.85 -19.07
CA LEU A 56 7.62 -8.13 -17.81
C LEU A 56 6.96 -6.77 -17.93
N ALA A 57 5.92 -6.50 -17.13
CA ALA A 57 5.25 -5.21 -17.14
C ALA A 57 6.09 -4.15 -16.41
N ILE A 58 6.63 -3.18 -17.14
CA ILE A 58 7.43 -2.09 -16.58
C ILE A 58 6.64 -0.80 -16.65
N ILE A 59 6.33 -0.22 -15.50
CA ILE A 59 5.57 1.03 -15.42
C ILE A 59 6.47 2.09 -14.78
N GLN A 60 6.98 2.99 -15.63
CA GLN A 60 7.74 4.14 -15.15
C GLN A 60 6.81 5.23 -14.63
N VAL A 61 7.05 5.68 -13.42
CA VAL A 61 6.28 6.72 -12.71
C VAL A 61 7.24 7.76 -12.14
N ARG A 62 6.75 8.95 -11.79
CA ARG A 62 7.63 9.95 -11.15
C ARG A 62 7.92 9.63 -9.69
N ASP A 63 6.95 9.03 -9.00
CA ASP A 63 7.03 8.68 -7.59
C ASP A 63 6.31 7.33 -7.36
N CYS A 64 7.08 6.32 -6.95
CA CYS A 64 6.56 4.97 -6.72
C CYS A 64 5.57 4.90 -5.56
N LEU A 65 5.75 5.72 -4.51
CA LEU A 65 4.84 5.76 -3.37
C LEU A 65 3.50 6.37 -3.78
N ALA A 66 3.53 7.50 -4.48
CA ALA A 66 2.32 8.15 -4.98
C ALA A 66 1.56 7.23 -5.95
N ALA A 67 2.29 6.51 -6.81
CA ALA A 67 1.70 5.53 -7.72
C ALA A 67 1.05 4.34 -6.98
N LEU A 68 1.72 3.80 -5.95
CA LEU A 68 1.16 2.74 -5.11
C LEU A 68 -0.13 3.19 -4.41
N GLN A 69 -0.14 4.41 -3.86
CA GLN A 69 -1.31 4.98 -3.20
C GLN A 69 -2.45 5.25 -4.18
N ALA A 70 -2.14 5.72 -5.39
CA ALA A 70 -3.14 5.92 -6.44
C ALA A 70 -3.77 4.61 -6.90
N LEU A 71 -2.96 3.56 -7.07
CA LEU A 71 -3.44 2.22 -7.40
C LEU A 71 -4.37 1.68 -6.31
N ALA A 72 -3.97 1.80 -5.04
CA ALA A 72 -4.81 1.38 -3.92
C ALA A 72 -6.14 2.15 -3.85
N ARG A 73 -6.11 3.48 -4.05
CA ARG A 73 -7.34 4.29 -4.14
C ARG A 73 -8.27 3.79 -5.23
N GLU A 74 -7.74 3.49 -6.40
CA GLU A 74 -8.56 3.02 -7.52
C GLU A 74 -9.16 1.64 -7.25
N VAL A 75 -8.38 0.72 -6.68
CA VAL A 75 -8.89 -0.59 -6.25
C VAL A 75 -9.97 -0.43 -5.18
N ARG A 76 -9.78 0.47 -4.21
CA ARG A 76 -10.78 0.76 -3.18
C ARG A 76 -12.06 1.35 -3.76
N ASN A 77 -11.96 2.24 -4.74
CA ASN A 77 -13.12 2.84 -5.40
C ASN A 77 -13.98 1.81 -6.14
N ARG A 78 -13.34 0.75 -6.66
CA ARG A 78 -14.00 -0.34 -7.39
C ARG A 78 -14.48 -1.47 -6.48
N SER A 79 -14.10 -1.47 -5.21
CA SER A 79 -14.45 -2.55 -4.30
C SER A 79 -15.81 -2.35 -3.65
N SER A 80 -16.50 -3.45 -3.38
CA SER A 80 -17.82 -3.46 -2.72
C SER A 80 -17.75 -3.70 -1.22
N TYR A 81 -16.58 -4.06 -0.67
CA TYR A 81 -16.44 -4.29 0.77
C TYR A 81 -16.64 -3.00 1.56
N ARG A 82 -17.18 -3.15 2.78
CA ARG A 82 -17.21 -2.08 3.77
C ARG A 82 -15.86 -1.94 4.43
N THR A 83 -15.54 -0.75 4.92
CA THR A 83 -14.25 -0.41 5.50
C THR A 83 -14.38 0.15 6.90
N ILE A 84 -13.53 -0.35 7.79
CA ILE A 84 -13.41 0.12 9.17
C ILE A 84 -11.99 0.64 9.37
N GLY A 85 -11.84 1.93 9.63
CA GLY A 85 -10.56 2.56 9.99
C GLY A 85 -10.37 2.58 11.51
N LEU A 86 -9.24 2.09 12.00
CA LEU A 86 -8.87 2.05 13.41
C LEU A 86 -7.70 2.98 13.69
N THR A 87 -7.86 3.98 14.54
CA THR A 87 -6.76 4.83 14.99
C THR A 87 -6.75 5.01 16.51
N GLY A 88 -5.74 5.71 17.03
CA GLY A 88 -5.49 5.91 18.45
C GLY A 88 -4.07 5.54 18.84
N SER A 89 -3.61 6.03 19.98
CA SER A 89 -2.26 5.82 20.50
C SER A 89 -2.01 4.36 20.88
N THR A 90 -2.98 3.71 21.54
CA THR A 90 -2.88 2.31 21.96
C THR A 90 -4.17 1.53 21.70
N GLY A 91 -4.08 0.20 21.61
CA GLY A 91 -5.24 -0.68 21.47
C GLY A 91 -5.69 -0.98 20.03
N LYS A 92 -5.13 -0.32 19.00
CA LYS A 92 -5.48 -0.54 17.58
C LYS A 92 -5.47 -2.02 17.18
N THR A 93 -4.38 -2.72 17.45
CA THR A 93 -4.19 -4.11 17.02
C THR A 93 -5.11 -5.07 17.76
N SER A 94 -5.25 -4.92 19.08
CA SER A 94 -6.20 -5.73 19.85
C SER A 94 -7.63 -5.50 19.40
N THR A 95 -8.05 -4.25 19.20
CA THR A 95 -9.39 -3.91 18.68
C THR A 95 -9.62 -4.49 17.30
N LYS A 96 -8.63 -4.42 16.39
CA LYS A 96 -8.69 -5.06 15.07
C LYS A 96 -8.96 -6.56 15.19
N ASP A 97 -8.19 -7.25 16.03
CA ASP A 97 -8.28 -8.71 16.16
C ASP A 97 -9.61 -9.14 16.79
N PHE A 98 -10.10 -8.38 17.78
CA PHE A 98 -11.44 -8.58 18.35
C PHE A 98 -12.54 -8.38 17.31
N LEU A 99 -12.52 -7.27 16.57
CA LEU A 99 -13.50 -6.99 15.51
C LEU A 99 -13.47 -8.06 14.43
N LYS A 100 -12.28 -8.45 13.98
CA LYS A 100 -12.10 -9.51 12.99
C LYS A 100 -12.72 -10.81 13.49
N SER A 101 -12.44 -11.22 14.73
CA SER A 101 -12.99 -12.47 15.32
C SER A 101 -14.52 -12.47 15.38
N ILE A 102 -15.13 -11.33 15.72
CA ILE A 102 -16.59 -11.21 15.82
C ILE A 102 -17.23 -11.17 14.43
N LEU A 103 -16.73 -10.32 13.54
CA LEU A 103 -17.31 -10.12 12.20
C LEU A 103 -17.12 -11.34 11.31
N ALA A 104 -16.02 -12.08 11.47
CA ALA A 104 -15.75 -13.32 10.73
C ALA A 104 -16.78 -14.43 11.00
N LYS A 105 -17.61 -14.30 12.05
CA LYS A 105 -18.74 -15.23 12.28
C LYS A 105 -19.83 -15.13 11.22
N ARG A 106 -19.89 -14.03 10.46
CA ARG A 106 -20.94 -13.77 9.48
C ARG A 106 -20.41 -13.32 8.12
N PHE A 107 -19.27 -12.64 8.09
CA PHE A 107 -18.72 -12.02 6.88
C PHE A 107 -17.34 -12.57 6.54
N LYS A 108 -16.96 -12.53 5.26
CA LYS A 108 -15.55 -12.69 4.88
C LYS A 108 -14.78 -11.40 5.21
N VAL A 109 -13.84 -11.48 6.14
CA VAL A 109 -13.14 -10.31 6.69
C VAL A 109 -11.65 -10.33 6.35
N TRP A 110 -11.20 -9.28 5.65
CA TRP A 110 -9.79 -8.94 5.53
C TRP A 110 -9.42 -7.89 6.57
N ALA A 111 -8.19 -7.98 7.09
CA ALA A 111 -7.69 -6.99 8.03
C ALA A 111 -6.20 -6.77 7.83
N THR A 112 -5.73 -5.55 8.15
CA THR A 112 -4.31 -5.18 8.06
C THR A 112 -3.39 -6.28 8.60
N PRO A 113 -2.49 -6.85 7.77
CA PRO A 113 -1.51 -7.80 8.24
C PRO A 113 -0.41 -7.06 9.03
N LYS A 114 0.00 -7.62 10.18
CA LYS A 114 1.06 -7.06 11.02
C LYS A 114 0.80 -5.57 11.35
N SER A 115 1.83 -4.72 11.25
CA SER A 115 1.78 -3.27 11.51
C SER A 115 1.74 -2.44 10.22
N TYR A 116 0.90 -2.82 9.26
CA TYR A 116 0.75 -2.11 7.98
C TYR A 116 -0.20 -0.91 8.12
N ASN A 117 0.20 0.08 8.92
CA ASN A 117 -0.65 1.19 9.33
C ASN A 117 -0.17 2.55 8.81
N ASN A 118 0.74 2.58 7.84
CA ASN A 118 1.36 3.79 7.33
C ASN A 118 1.11 3.96 5.82
N GLU A 119 1.75 4.96 5.23
CA GLU A 119 1.60 5.40 3.84
C GLU A 119 1.98 4.35 2.78
N VAL A 120 2.69 3.28 3.18
CA VAL A 120 3.03 2.11 2.34
C VAL A 120 2.17 0.90 2.70
N GLY A 121 2.05 0.60 4.00
CA GLY A 121 1.36 -0.58 4.49
C GLY A 121 -0.14 -0.56 4.22
N LEU A 122 -0.79 0.60 4.33
CA LEU A 122 -2.22 0.73 4.05
C LEU A 122 -2.54 0.43 2.57
N PRO A 123 -1.85 1.02 1.57
CA PRO A 123 -2.00 0.61 0.18
C PRO A 123 -1.83 -0.89 -0.06
N LEU A 124 -0.80 -1.51 0.52
CA LEU A 124 -0.58 -2.95 0.38
C LEU A 124 -1.69 -3.77 1.04
N THR A 125 -2.27 -3.29 2.14
CA THR A 125 -3.43 -3.92 2.77
C THR A 125 -4.64 -3.90 1.83
N ILE A 126 -4.92 -2.77 1.20
CA ILE A 126 -6.05 -2.62 0.26
C ILE A 126 -5.86 -3.51 -0.97
N LEU A 127 -4.65 -3.54 -1.53
CA LEU A 127 -4.32 -4.35 -2.70
C LEU A 127 -4.28 -5.85 -2.41
N GLY A 128 -4.10 -6.24 -1.14
CA GLY A 128 -4.13 -7.64 -0.70
C GLY A 128 -5.53 -8.18 -0.40
N ALA A 129 -6.57 -7.34 -0.44
CA ALA A 129 -7.95 -7.78 -0.23
C ALA A 129 -8.45 -8.58 -1.43
N ASP A 130 -9.18 -9.67 -1.16
CA ASP A 130 -9.82 -10.50 -2.17
C ASP A 130 -11.16 -9.92 -2.61
N SER A 131 -11.57 -10.23 -3.84
CA SER A 131 -12.85 -9.79 -4.40
C SER A 131 -14.08 -10.28 -3.63
N GLN A 132 -13.96 -11.37 -2.87
CA GLN A 132 -15.04 -11.91 -2.04
C GLN A 132 -15.05 -11.35 -0.63
N ASP A 133 -14.04 -10.56 -0.22
CA ASP A 133 -14.06 -9.95 1.10
C ASP A 133 -15.26 -8.98 1.18
N GLU A 134 -15.96 -9.02 2.30
CA GLU A 134 -17.15 -8.20 2.55
C GLU A 134 -16.81 -7.02 3.47
N ILE A 135 -15.79 -7.18 4.31
CA ILE A 135 -15.30 -6.16 5.25
C ILE A 135 -13.78 -6.11 5.21
N LEU A 136 -13.23 -4.90 5.13
CA LEU A 136 -11.82 -4.60 5.32
C LEU A 136 -11.62 -3.76 6.59
N ILE A 137 -10.82 -4.27 7.53
CA ILE A 137 -10.45 -3.58 8.77
C ILE A 137 -9.02 -3.08 8.66
N ALA A 138 -8.82 -1.77 8.67
CA ALA A 138 -7.51 -1.16 8.50
C ALA A 138 -7.05 -0.35 9.71
N GLU A 139 -5.82 -0.59 10.18
CA GLU A 139 -5.18 0.27 11.17
C GLU A 139 -4.58 1.51 10.50
N LEU A 140 -4.83 2.68 11.06
CA LEU A 140 -4.36 3.98 10.60
C LEU A 140 -3.42 4.58 11.66
N GLY A 141 -2.13 4.60 11.34
CA GLY A 141 -1.06 5.11 12.18
C GLY A 141 -0.78 6.58 11.89
N MET A 142 -0.46 7.32 12.95
CA MET A 142 -0.08 8.73 12.88
C MET A 142 1.30 8.92 13.49
N ARG A 143 2.18 9.62 12.78
CA ARG A 143 3.49 10.09 13.25
C ARG A 143 3.58 11.62 13.30
N GLY A 144 2.59 12.31 12.72
CA GLY A 144 2.53 13.76 12.61
C GLY A 144 1.14 14.21 12.15
N GLU A 145 0.89 15.50 12.24
CA GLU A 145 -0.40 16.12 11.97
C GLU A 145 -0.85 15.85 10.53
N GLY A 146 -2.16 15.62 10.32
CA GLY A 146 -2.74 15.38 9.01
C GLY A 146 -2.53 13.98 8.42
N GLN A 147 -1.71 13.11 9.01
CA GLN A 147 -1.46 11.77 8.44
C GLN A 147 -2.69 10.87 8.46
N ILE A 148 -3.52 10.94 9.51
CA ILE A 148 -4.77 10.18 9.53
C ILE A 148 -5.70 10.64 8.40
N ALA A 149 -5.78 11.94 8.15
CA ALA A 149 -6.56 12.47 7.03
C ALA A 149 -6.06 11.93 5.69
N GLN A 150 -4.74 11.94 5.46
CA GLN A 150 -4.12 11.38 4.25
C GLN A 150 -4.41 9.88 4.09
N LEU A 151 -4.34 9.09 5.17
CA LEU A 151 -4.66 7.67 5.13
C LEU A 151 -6.17 7.43 4.89
N CYS A 152 -7.04 8.29 5.42
CA CYS A 152 -8.47 8.25 5.16
C CYS A 152 -8.82 8.58 3.70
N GLU A 153 -8.07 9.46 3.03
CA GLU A 153 -8.22 9.72 1.59
C GLU A 153 -7.92 8.47 0.75
N ILE A 154 -7.05 7.58 1.24
CA ILE A 154 -6.73 6.31 0.59
C ILE A 154 -7.79 5.25 0.91
N LEU A 155 -8.10 5.05 2.20
CA LEU A 155 -8.99 3.98 2.67
C LEU A 155 -10.46 4.25 2.39
N ARG A 156 -10.88 5.52 2.48
CA ARG A 156 -12.29 5.96 2.45
C ARG A 156 -13.16 5.15 3.43
N PRO A 157 -12.89 5.23 4.75
CA PRO A 157 -13.56 4.40 5.74
C PRO A 157 -15.07 4.68 5.80
N ASP A 158 -15.88 3.63 5.77
CA ASP A 158 -17.33 3.70 6.04
C ASP A 158 -17.59 3.90 7.54
N MET A 159 -16.67 3.44 8.38
CA MET A 159 -16.71 3.61 9.83
C MET A 159 -15.31 3.90 10.36
N GLY A 160 -15.20 4.87 11.27
CA GLY A 160 -13.98 5.17 12.01
C GLY A 160 -14.11 4.77 13.48
N ILE A 161 -13.08 4.17 14.04
CA ILE A 161 -12.96 3.89 15.48
C ILE A 161 -11.66 4.52 15.97
N VAL A 162 -11.80 5.42 16.94
CA VAL A 162 -10.68 5.94 17.71
C VAL A 162 -10.65 5.17 19.02
N THR A 163 -9.53 4.50 19.31
CA THR A 163 -9.36 3.73 20.54
C THR A 163 -9.00 4.66 21.71
N ARG A 164 -7.80 4.51 22.29
CA ARG A 164 -7.29 5.42 23.32
C ARG A 164 -6.38 6.45 22.66
N ILE A 165 -6.71 7.72 22.82
CA ILE A 165 -5.78 8.83 22.63
C ILE A 165 -4.94 8.93 23.90
N GLY A 166 -3.62 8.96 23.73
CA GLY A 166 -2.67 9.12 24.82
C GLY A 166 -1.36 9.71 24.29
N PRO A 167 -0.48 10.16 25.19
CA PRO A 167 0.74 10.88 24.83
C PRO A 167 1.76 9.94 24.17
N VAL A 168 1.58 9.70 22.87
CA VAL A 168 2.52 8.96 22.04
C VAL A 168 2.86 9.92 20.90
N HIS A 169 4.15 10.14 20.66
CA HIS A 169 4.68 11.20 19.77
C HIS A 169 4.57 12.65 20.30
N LEU A 170 4.59 12.87 21.63
CA LEU A 170 4.67 14.22 22.22
C LEU A 170 5.84 15.05 21.69
N GLU A 171 6.97 14.41 21.35
CA GLU A 171 8.14 15.06 20.77
C GLU A 171 7.89 15.67 19.37
N THR A 172 6.88 15.17 18.64
CA THR A 172 6.55 15.60 17.26
C THR A 172 5.29 16.45 17.17
N LEU A 173 4.35 16.33 18.11
CA LEU A 173 3.01 16.93 18.02
C LEU A 173 2.70 18.00 19.08
N GLY A 174 3.53 18.13 20.13
CA GLY A 174 3.52 19.29 21.04
C GLY A 174 2.37 19.39 22.07
N SER A 175 1.15 18.93 21.79
CA SER A 175 0.04 18.89 22.78
C SER A 175 -0.98 17.78 22.50
N GLU A 176 -1.71 17.34 23.53
CA GLU A 176 -2.76 16.32 23.42
C GLU A 176 -3.92 16.76 22.50
N ASP A 177 -4.21 18.07 22.44
CA ASP A 177 -5.23 18.65 21.54
C ASP A 177 -4.92 18.45 20.05
N ARG A 178 -3.65 18.24 19.68
CA ARG A 178 -3.27 17.93 18.29
C ARG A 178 -3.28 16.43 17.98
N ILE A 179 -3.47 15.60 19.00
CA ILE A 179 -3.57 14.14 18.86
C ILE A 179 -5.05 13.71 18.72
N ALA A 180 -5.99 14.49 19.28
CA ALA A 180 -7.43 14.26 19.23
C ALA A 180 -8.08 14.75 17.92
#